data_AF-A0A4Y8KIL3-F1
#
_entry.id   AF-A0A4Y8KIL3-F1
#
_cell.length_a   1.000
_cell.length_b   1.000
_cell.length_c   1.000
_cell.angle_alpha   90.00
_cell.angle_beta   90.00
_cell.angle_gamma   90.00
#
_symmetry.space_group_name_H-M   'P 1'
#
loop_
_entity.id
_entity.type
_entity.pdbx_description
1 polymer ?
#
loop_
_entity_poly.entity_id
_entity_poly.type
_entity_poly.pdbx_seq_one_letter_code
_entity_poly.pdbx_strand_id
1 'polypeptide(L)'
;MNVVVRNQAEALAAAGHTVEILTRRSSPAIARKVQLHPRVTLRFLDAGPAALVPKGDHEDFIDASRQRMSALGLYDIIHSHQ
;
A
#
# COMPACT_ATOMS: atom_id res chain seq x y z
N MET A 1 6.33 -7.14 1.72
CA MET A 1 6.43 -5.94 0.85
C MET A 1 7.44 -6.24 -0.23
N ASN A 2 7.16 -5.85 -1.47
CA ASN A 2 8.08 -6.04 -2.59
C ASN A 2 9.30 -5.10 -2.45
N VAL A 3 10.51 -5.63 -2.55
CA VAL A 3 11.77 -4.87 -2.40
C VAL A 3 11.93 -3.80 -3.48
N VAL A 4 11.51 -4.10 -4.72
CA VAL A 4 11.55 -3.14 -5.83
C VAL A 4 10.67 -1.93 -5.56
N VAL A 5 9.43 -2.16 -5.09
CA VAL A 5 8.48 -1.09 -4.75
C VAL A 5 9.04 -0.20 -3.63
N ARG A 6 9.67 -0.82 -2.62
CA ARG A 6 10.31 -0.05 -1.55
C ARG A 6 11.45 0.83 -2.07
N ASN A 7 12.39 0.25 -2.83
CA ASN A 7 13.53 1.00 -3.35
C ASN A 7 13.09 2.13 -4.31
N GLN A 8 12.07 1.89 -5.13
CA GLN A 8 11.49 2.91 -6.01
C GLN A 8 10.88 4.06 -5.20
N ALA A 9 10.12 3.76 -4.15
CA ALA A 9 9.54 4.78 -3.27
C ALA A 9 10.60 5.60 -2.54
N GLU A 10 11.67 4.97 -2.05
CA GLU A 10 12.79 5.64 -1.40
C GLU A 10 13.58 6.52 -2.39
N ALA A 11 13.77 6.09 -3.64
CA ALA A 11 14.39 6.90 -4.69
C ALA A 11 13.56 8.14 -5.05
N LEU A 12 12.23 8.00 -5.16
CA LEU A 12 11.31 9.14 -5.37
C LEU A 12 11.34 10.10 -4.17
N ALA A 13 11.42 9.57 -2.95
CA ALA A 13 11.57 10.38 -1.75
C ALA A 13 12.89 11.15 -1.71
N ALA A 14 14.00 10.53 -2.14
CA ALA A 14 15.29 11.20 -2.28
C ALA A 14 15.26 12.31 -3.34
N ALA A 15 14.44 12.16 -4.39
CA ALA A 15 14.15 13.19 -5.37
C ALA A 15 13.19 14.30 -4.87
N GLY A 16 12.72 14.21 -3.62
CA GLY A 16 11.92 15.26 -2.96
C GLY A 16 10.41 15.00 -2.93
N HIS A 17 9.94 13.87 -3.45
CA HIS A 17 8.51 13.53 -3.46
C HIS A 17 8.04 12.89 -2.15
N THR A 18 6.73 12.91 -1.93
CA THR A 18 6.07 12.17 -0.85
C THR A 18 5.40 10.94 -1.44
N VAL A 19 5.70 9.77 -0.90
CA VAL A 19 5.18 8.50 -1.42
C VAL A 19 4.40 7.76 -0.34
N GLU A 20 3.23 7.25 -0.73
CA GLU A 20 2.46 6.32 0.08
C GLU A 20 2.32 4.99 -0.67
N ILE A 21 2.86 3.91 -0.09
CA ILE A 21 2.70 2.56 -0.60
C ILE A 21 1.43 1.99 0.01
N LEU A 22 0.46 1.64 -0.83
CA LEU A 22 -0.79 1.04 -0.40
C LEU A 22 -0.72 -0.48 -0.59
N THR A 23 -1.04 -1.25 0.45
CA THR A 23 -1.10 -2.72 0.36
C THR A 23 -2.18 -3.28 1.28
N ARG A 24 -2.63 -4.51 1.03
CA ARG A 24 -3.67 -5.17 1.83
C ARG A 24 -3.15 -5.53 3.23
N ARG A 25 -3.98 -5.36 4.26
CA ARG A 25 -3.64 -5.84 5.61
C ARG A 25 -3.83 -7.36 5.70
N SER A 26 -2.80 -8.08 6.11
CA SER A 26 -2.80 -9.55 6.22
C SER A 26 -2.78 -10.09 7.64
N SER A 27 -2.82 -9.22 8.66
CA SER A 27 -2.90 -9.60 10.06
C SER A 27 -3.44 -8.45 10.93
N PRO A 28 -4.28 -8.71 11.94
CA PRO A 28 -4.70 -7.69 12.89
C PRO A 28 -3.53 -7.13 13.71
N ALA A 29 -2.43 -7.86 13.86
CA ALA A 29 -1.25 -7.40 14.58
C ALA A 29 -0.44 -6.33 13.80
N ILE A 30 -0.63 -6.23 12.48
CA ILE A 30 0.07 -5.25 11.65
C ILE A 30 -0.52 -3.85 11.89
N ALA A 31 0.32 -2.88 12.22
CA ALA A 31 -0.10 -1.48 12.32
C ALA A 31 -0.68 -0.98 10.99
N ARG A 32 -1.68 -0.11 11.02
CA ARG A 32 -2.30 0.45 9.80
C ARG A 32 -1.35 1.28 8.95
N LYS A 33 -0.32 1.86 9.56
CA LYS A 33 0.73 2.63 8.89
C LYS A 33 2.08 2.31 9.48
N VAL A 34 3.09 2.27 8.63
CA VAL A 34 4.50 2.17 9.01
C VAL A 34 5.27 3.24 8.26
N GLN A 35 6.01 4.09 8.97
CA GLN A 35 6.91 5.05 8.35
C GLN A 35 8.21 4.32 7.99
N LEU A 36 8.54 4.26 6.70
CA LEU A 36 9.76 3.61 6.22
C LEU A 36 10.90 4.61 6.03
N HIS A 37 10.53 5.86 5.73
CA HIS A 37 11.40 7.00 5.51
C HIS A 37 10.59 8.26 5.84
N PRO A 38 11.19 9.43 6.18
CA PRO A 38 10.44 10.65 6.47
C PRO A 38 9.38 11.02 5.43
N ARG A 39 9.62 10.70 4.15
CA ARG A 39 8.70 10.94 3.03
C ARG A 39 8.07 9.67 2.43
N VAL A 40 8.25 8.49 3.05
CA VAL A 40 7.65 7.22 2.58
C VAL A 40 6.84 6.56 3.69
N THR A 41 5.54 6.42 3.46
CA THR A 41 4.62 5.71 4.34
C THR A 41 4.12 4.43 3.68
N LEU A 42 4.19 3.30 4.38
CA LEU A 42 3.47 2.08 4.02
C LEU A 42 2.12 2.10 4.74
N ARG A 43 1.02 2.13 4.01
CA ARG A 43 -0.34 2.04 4.54
C ARG A 43 -0.96 0.69 4.20
N PHE A 44 -1.52 0.07 5.22
CA PHE A 44 -2.29 -1.15 5.10
C PHE A 44 -3.78 -0.83 4.97
N LEU A 45 -4.41 -1.34 3.92
CA LEU A 45 -5.84 -1.21 3.64
C LEU A 45 -6.60 -2.38 4.24
N ASP A 46 -7.68 -2.09 4.96
CA ASP A 46 -8.65 -3.07 5.45
C ASP A 46 -9.60 -3.47 4.29
N ALA A 47 -9.05 -4.19 3.31
CA ALA A 47 -9.72 -4.75 2.14
C ALA A 47 -9.70 -6.28 2.22
N GLY A 48 -10.83 -6.89 2.56
CA GLY A 48 -10.90 -8.33 2.84
C GLY A 48 -10.38 -8.70 4.24
N PRO A 49 -10.18 -10.01 4.52
CA PRO A 49 -9.85 -10.52 5.85
C PRO A 49 -8.43 -10.15 6.27
N ALA A 50 -8.19 -9.76 7.53
CA ALA A 50 -6.83 -9.51 8.04
C ALA A 50 -6.07 -10.83 8.30
N ALA A 51 -5.89 -11.65 7.26
CA ALA A 51 -5.22 -12.94 7.27
C ALA A 51 -4.36 -13.12 6.02
N LEU A 52 -3.49 -14.12 5.98
CA LEU A 52 -2.81 -14.51 4.74
C LEU A 52 -3.82 -15.10 3.77
N VAL A 53 -3.70 -14.73 2.50
CA VAL A 53 -4.54 -15.23 1.40
C VAL A 53 -3.63 -15.55 0.22
N PRO A 54 -3.83 -16.69 -0.48
CA PRO A 54 -3.12 -17.01 -1.73
C PRO A 54 -3.14 -15.86 -2.72
N LYS A 55 -2.07 -15.71 -3.50
CA LYS A 55 -1.95 -14.61 -4.47
C LYS A 55 -3.04 -14.65 -5.54
N GLY A 56 -3.46 -15.84 -5.97
CA GLY A 56 -4.52 -16.03 -6.96
C GLY A 56 -5.87 -15.47 -6.52
N ASP A 57 -6.13 -15.40 -5.21
CA ASP A 57 -7.40 -14.95 -4.67
C ASP A 57 -7.39 -13.43 -4.36
N HIS A 58 -6.32 -12.71 -4.71
CA HIS A 58 -6.24 -11.26 -4.45
C HIS A 58 -7.19 -10.46 -5.34
N GLU A 59 -7.58 -11.00 -6.49
CA GLU A 59 -8.53 -10.37 -7.42
C GLU A 59 -9.90 -10.12 -6.76
N ASP A 60 -10.33 -11.01 -5.85
CA ASP A 60 -11.58 -10.90 -5.10
C ASP A 60 -11.65 -9.64 -4.21
N PHE A 61 -10.51 -8.99 -3.94
CA PHE A 61 -10.44 -7.81 -3.07
C PHE A 61 -10.20 -6.51 -3.83
N ILE A 62 -10.24 -6.50 -5.17
CA ILE A 62 -10.02 -5.29 -5.97
C ILE A 62 -11.07 -4.22 -5.63
N ASP A 63 -12.35 -4.56 -5.58
CA ASP A 63 -13.41 -3.59 -5.28
C ASP A 63 -13.34 -3.05 -3.85
N ALA A 64 -13.08 -3.92 -2.88
CA ALA A 64 -12.86 -3.50 -1.51
C ALA A 64 -11.63 -2.57 -1.40
N SER A 65 -10.55 -2.87 -2.11
CA SER A 65 -9.35 -2.04 -2.16
C SER A 65 -9.65 -0.68 -2.79
N ARG A 66 -10.36 -0.65 -3.92
CA ARG A 66 -10.83 0.58 -4.57
C ARG A 66 -11.65 1.44 -3.61
N GLN A 67 -12.61 0.86 -2.89
CA GLN A 67 -13.43 1.59 -1.92
C GLN A 67 -12.59 2.19 -0.77
N ARG A 68 -11.59 1.45 -0.28
CA ARG A 68 -10.67 1.97 0.74
C ARG A 68 -9.75 3.05 0.19
N MET A 69 -9.29 2.91 -1.05
CA MET A 69 -8.47 3.91 -1.74
C MET A 69 -9.25 5.20 -2.02
N SER A 70 -10.52 5.11 -2.43
CA SER A 70 -11.33 6.31 -2.72
C SER A 70 -11.61 7.18 -1.49
N ALA A 71 -11.47 6.60 -0.29
CA ALA A 71 -11.57 7.35 0.96
C ALA A 71 -10.25 8.04 1.37
N LEU A 72 -9.18 7.87 0.60
CA LEU A 72 -7.91 8.56 0.80
C LEU A 72 -7.93 9.93 0.12
N GLY A 73 -6.93 10.76 0.44
CA GLY A 73 -6.76 12.07 -0.19
C GLY A 73 -6.38 11.97 -1.67
N LEU A 74 -6.21 13.13 -2.29
CA LEU A 74 -5.78 13.21 -3.68
C LEU A 74 -4.32 12.75 -3.82
N TYR A 75 -4.06 11.98 -4.87
CA TYR A 75 -2.72 11.61 -5.32
C TYR A 75 -2.50 12.23 -6.70
N ASP A 76 -1.35 12.83 -6.92
CA ASP A 76 -0.98 13.39 -8.24
C ASP A 76 -0.72 12.27 -9.26
N ILE A 77 -0.15 11.15 -8.80
CA ILE A 77 0.20 9.98 -9.63
C ILE A 77 -0.12 8.70 -8.86
N ILE A 78 -0.70 7.72 -9.55
CA ILE A 78 -0.86 6.35 -9.06
C ILE A 78 -0.06 5.42 -9.96
N HIS A 79 0.81 4.61 -9.36
CA HIS A 79 1.59 3.58 -10.05
C HIS A 79 1.33 2.22 -9.41
N SER A 80 0.69 1.32 -10.15
CA SER A 80 0.23 0.02 -9.66
C SER A 80 1.22 -1.10 -9.97
N HIS A 81 1.40 -2.02 -9.02
CA HIS A 81 2.20 -3.23 -9.13
C HIS A 81 1.35 -4.46 -8.78
N GLN A 82 1.63 -5.59 -9.44
CA GLN A 82 1.00 -6.90 -9.20
C GLN A 82 1.76 -7.75 -8.18
#